data_AF-A0A557SNK6-F1
#
_entry.id   AF-A0A557SNK6-F1
#
_cell.length_a   1.000
_cell.length_b   1.000
_cell.length_c   1.000
_cell.angle_alpha   90.00
_cell.angle_beta   90.00
_cell.angle_gamma   90.00
#
_symmetry.space_group_name_H-M   'P 1'
#
loop_
_entity.id
_entity.type
_entity.pdbx_description
1 polymer ?
#
loop_
_entity_poly.entity_id
_entity_poly.type
_entity_poly.pdbx_seq_one_letter_code
_entity_poly.pdbx_strand_id
1 'polypeptide(L)'
;MEVFIRRLPNSTTRLDLMQFLSIALKPKWYRLQFAPLGHLVHCEICRIDDPINKLVEYHGIAKIEPPSAAKMIINQLNGEFFKTKQVEVRKFFRRSINRDRRRTSLAQPSQAILEKRKQDRRRPQIHTEFLTAGVTSDSLAIHTHSL
;
A
#
# COMPACT_ATOMS: atom_id res chain seq x y z
N MET A 1 -2.36 9.23 -11.37
CA MET A 1 -1.29 9.17 -10.35
C MET A 1 -1.51 7.95 -9.47
N GLU A 2 -0.45 7.31 -9.00
CA GLU A 2 -0.55 6.19 -8.07
C GLU A 2 -0.49 6.67 -6.61
N VAL A 3 -1.33 6.07 -5.78
CA VAL A 3 -1.47 6.33 -4.35
C VAL A 3 -1.19 5.02 -3.60
N PHE A 4 -0.46 5.13 -2.50
CA PHE A 4 -0.13 4.05 -1.59
C PHE A 4 -0.93 4.20 -0.29
N ILE A 5 -1.58 3.14 0.13
CA ILE A 5 -2.38 3.04 1.35
C ILE A 5 -1.70 2.05 2.29
N ARG A 6 -1.10 2.53 3.39
CA ARG A 6 -0.41 1.68 4.37
C ARG A 6 -1.39 1.25 5.47
N ARG A 7 -1.05 0.13 6.12
CA ARG A 7 -1.71 -0.41 7.33
C ARG A 7 -3.14 -0.91 7.11
N LEU A 8 -3.40 -1.59 6.00
CA LEU A 8 -4.68 -2.26 5.82
C LEU A 8 -4.83 -3.42 6.82
N PRO A 9 -6.04 -3.68 7.33
CA PRO A 9 -6.36 -4.93 8.02
C PRO A 9 -6.16 -6.15 7.11
N ASN A 10 -5.84 -7.30 7.70
CA ASN A 10 -5.72 -8.59 7.00
C ASN A 10 -7.07 -9.20 6.61
N SER A 11 -8.19 -8.51 6.84
CA SER A 11 -9.53 -8.85 6.34
C SER A 11 -9.95 -7.94 5.18
N THR A 12 -9.02 -7.17 4.62
CA THR A 12 -9.31 -6.20 3.57
C THR A 12 -9.46 -6.91 2.24
N THR A 13 -10.63 -6.81 1.63
CA THR A 13 -10.81 -7.23 0.24
C THR A 13 -10.52 -6.08 -0.70
N ARG A 14 -10.24 -6.42 -1.96
CA ARG A 14 -10.11 -5.41 -3.02
C ARG A 14 -11.38 -4.58 -3.17
N LEU A 15 -12.56 -5.17 -2.98
CA LEU A 15 -13.84 -4.48 -3.04
C LEU A 15 -13.97 -3.43 -1.93
N ASP A 16 -13.60 -3.78 -0.69
CA ASP A 16 -13.60 -2.84 0.43
C ASP A 16 -12.72 -1.62 0.14
N LEU A 17 -11.51 -1.87 -0.37
CA LEU A 17 -10.56 -0.81 -0.71
C LEU A 17 -11.08 0.06 -1.86
N MET A 18 -11.67 -0.56 -2.90
CA MET A 18 -12.31 0.17 -3.99
C MET A 18 -13.44 1.05 -3.47
N GLN A 19 -14.33 0.54 -2.62
CA GLN A 19 -15.45 1.29 -2.08
C GLN A 19 -14.98 2.48 -1.25
N PHE A 20 -13.98 2.29 -0.38
CA PHE A 20 -13.38 3.35 0.41
C PHE A 20 -12.82 4.49 -0.45
N LEU A 21 -12.08 4.15 -1.51
CA LEU A 21 -11.54 5.13 -2.45
C LEU A 21 -12.63 5.80 -3.30
N SER A 22 -13.64 5.05 -3.73
CA SER A 22 -14.76 5.58 -4.52
C SER A 22 -15.63 6.56 -3.74
N ILE A 23 -15.78 6.37 -2.42
CA ILE A 23 -16.49 7.34 -1.57
C ILE A 23 -15.73 8.67 -1.52
N ALA A 24 -14.40 8.63 -1.39
CA ALA A 24 -13.57 9.84 -1.38
C ALA A 24 -13.54 10.58 -2.74
N LEU A 25 -13.77 9.88 -3.85
CA LEU A 25 -13.88 10.48 -5.18
C LEU A 25 -15.19 11.22 -5.44
N LYS A 26 -16.20 11.04 -4.58
CA LYS A 26 -17.49 11.71 -4.71
C LYS A 26 -17.44 13.05 -3.96
N PRO A 27 -17.81 14.17 -4.61
CA PRO A 27 -17.92 15.44 -3.92
C PRO A 27 -19.02 15.39 -2.84
N LYS A 28 -18.89 16.22 -1.79
CA LYS A 28 -19.91 16.31 -0.72
C LYS A 28 -21.31 16.68 -1.26
N TRP A 29 -21.36 17.38 -2.40
CA TRP A 29 -22.60 17.72 -3.12
C TRP A 29 -22.78 16.92 -4.41
N TYR A 30 -22.33 15.66 -4.44
CA TYR A 30 -22.49 14.79 -5.61
C TYR A 30 -23.95 14.60 -6.06
N ARG A 31 -24.94 14.87 -5.19
CA ARG A 31 -26.35 14.90 -5.58
C ARG A 31 -26.73 16.13 -6.42
N LEU A 32 -25.95 17.22 -6.38
CA LEU A 32 -26.17 18.46 -7.13
C LEU A 32 -25.19 18.62 -8.31
N GLN A 33 -23.98 18.05 -8.22
CA GLN A 33 -23.01 18.03 -9.32
C GLN A 33 -22.97 16.65 -9.96
N PHE A 34 -23.32 16.57 -11.24
CA PHE A 34 -23.54 15.33 -11.98
C PHE A 34 -22.26 14.51 -12.30
N ALA A 35 -21.07 14.89 -11.84
CA ALA A 35 -19.82 14.20 -12.18
C ALA A 35 -18.90 13.94 -10.97
N PRO A 36 -18.23 12.77 -10.89
CA PRO A 36 -17.22 12.50 -9.87
C PRO A 36 -15.96 13.34 -10.10
N LEU A 37 -15.19 13.60 -9.03
CA LEU A 37 -13.97 14.42 -9.09
C LEU A 37 -12.81 13.71 -9.81
N GLY A 38 -12.93 12.39 -9.98
CA GLY A 38 -12.02 11.53 -10.70
C GLY A 38 -12.53 10.10 -10.69
N HIS A 39 -11.73 9.19 -11.25
CA HIS A 39 -12.04 7.77 -11.31
C HIS A 39 -10.83 6.91 -10.92
N LEU A 40 -11.16 5.74 -10.36
CA LEU A 40 -10.19 4.72 -9.99
C LEU A 40 -9.91 3.85 -11.22
N VAL A 41 -8.70 3.93 -11.77
CA VAL A 41 -8.26 3.17 -12.94
C VAL A 41 -7.85 1.75 -12.56
N HIS A 42 -7.15 1.61 -11.45
CA HIS A 42 -6.64 0.33 -10.98
C HIS A 42 -6.51 0.32 -9.45
N CYS A 43 -6.66 -0.86 -8.84
CA CYS A 43 -6.51 -1.06 -7.41
C CYS A 43 -6.08 -2.49 -7.12
N GLU A 44 -5.05 -2.64 -6.29
CA GLU A 44 -4.47 -3.91 -5.88
C GLU A 44 -4.06 -3.87 -4.41
N ILE A 45 -3.99 -5.04 -3.78
CA ILE A 45 -3.49 -5.21 -2.41
C ILE A 45 -2.11 -5.85 -2.49
N CYS A 46 -1.15 -5.25 -1.81
CA CYS A 46 0.20 -5.72 -1.66
C CYS A 46 0.37 -6.34 -0.26
N ARG A 47 0.74 -7.62 -0.22
CA ARG A 47 1.13 -8.34 0.99
C ARG A 47 2.65 -8.31 1.10
N ILE A 48 3.16 -7.97 2.28
CA ILE A 48 4.58 -8.03 2.59
C ILE A 48 4.77 -8.98 3.76
N ASP A 49 5.49 -10.07 3.51
CA ASP A 49 5.88 -11.04 4.53
C ASP A 49 7.30 -10.77 4.99
N ASP A 50 7.44 -10.63 6.30
CA ASP A 50 8.71 -10.45 7.00
C ASP A 50 8.95 -11.68 7.90
N PRO A 51 9.57 -12.73 7.36
CA PRO A 51 9.75 -14.00 8.08
C PRO A 51 10.66 -13.84 9.31
N ILE A 52 11.58 -12.86 9.29
CA ILE A 52 12.51 -12.59 10.39
C ILE A 52 11.73 -12.07 11.61
N ASN A 53 10.84 -11.10 11.39
CA ASN A 53 10.05 -10.51 12.47
C ASN A 53 8.70 -11.20 12.68
N LYS A 54 8.37 -12.23 11.88
CA LYS A 54 7.06 -12.90 11.85
C LYS A 54 5.90 -11.92 11.66
N LEU A 55 6.11 -10.91 10.80
CA LEU A 55 5.12 -9.88 10.51
C LEU A 55 4.58 -10.03 9.11
N VAL A 56 3.26 -9.88 8.98
CA VAL A 56 2.56 -9.78 7.70
C VAL A 56 1.92 -8.40 7.62
N GLU A 57 2.32 -7.61 6.63
CA GLU A 57 1.81 -6.27 6.38
C GLU A 57 0.95 -6.26 5.10
N TYR A 58 -0.23 -5.62 5.16
CA TYR A 58 -1.11 -5.44 4.01
C TYR A 58 -1.22 -3.97 3.64
N HIS A 59 -1.07 -3.67 2.35
CA HIS A 59 -1.06 -2.32 1.79
C HIS A 59 -1.88 -2.26 0.51
N GLY A 60 -2.38 -1.08 0.16
CA GLY A 60 -3.10 -0.83 -1.09
C GLY A 60 -2.27 -0.01 -2.05
N ILE A 61 -2.35 -0.30 -3.34
CA ILE A 61 -1.88 0.58 -4.40
C ILE A 61 -3.07 0.86 -5.32
N ALA A 62 -3.27 2.14 -5.63
CA ALA A 62 -4.39 2.59 -6.44
C ALA A 62 -3.93 3.60 -7.48
N LYS A 63 -4.33 3.40 -8.74
CA LYS A 63 -4.14 4.38 -9.82
C LYS A 63 -5.43 5.20 -9.95
N ILE A 64 -5.32 6.51 -9.73
CA ILE A 64 -6.44 7.45 -9.79
C ILE A 64 -6.17 8.52 -10.84
N GLU A 65 -7.18 8.85 -11.63
CA GLU A 65 -7.13 9.91 -12.64
C GLU A 65 -8.33 10.87 -12.49
N PRO A 66 -8.14 12.19 -12.66
CA PRO A 66 -6.88 12.87 -12.92
C PRO A 66 -5.96 12.94 -11.68
N PRO A 67 -4.67 13.30 -11.84
CA PRO A 67 -3.74 13.46 -10.72
C PRO A 67 -4.21 14.45 -9.62
N SER A 68 -5.01 15.45 -9.96
CA SER A 68 -5.63 16.37 -8.99
C SER A 68 -6.56 15.63 -8.03
N ALA A 69 -7.40 14.72 -8.52
CA ALA A 69 -8.27 13.88 -7.69
C ALA A 69 -7.46 12.98 -6.75
N ALA A 70 -6.36 12.42 -7.25
CA ALA A 70 -5.47 11.60 -6.44
C ALA A 70 -4.80 12.39 -5.28
N LYS A 71 -4.42 13.66 -5.52
CA LYS A 71 -3.89 14.55 -4.46
C LYS A 71 -4.95 14.85 -3.40
N MET A 72 -6.18 15.11 -3.84
CA MET A 72 -7.30 15.33 -2.93
C MET A 72 -7.57 14.10 -2.05
N ILE A 73 -7.59 12.89 -2.64
CA ILE A 73 -7.75 11.64 -1.87
C ILE A 73 -6.66 11.49 -0.82
N ILE A 74 -5.39 11.78 -1.15
CA ILE A 74 -4.29 11.72 -0.18
C ILE A 74 -4.59 12.64 1.00
N ASN A 75 -4.98 13.90 0.73
CA ASN A 75 -5.27 14.86 1.78
C ASN A 75 -6.49 14.47 2.63
N GLN A 76 -7.49 13.85 2.01
CA GLN A 76 -8.73 13.47 2.68
C GLN A 76 -8.61 12.18 3.50
N LEU A 77 -7.87 11.18 3.01
CA LEU A 77 -7.86 9.84 3.60
C LEU A 77 -6.63 9.56 4.45
N ASN A 78 -5.59 10.40 4.40
CA ASN A 78 -4.42 10.19 5.24
C ASN A 78 -4.76 10.43 6.72
N GLY A 79 -4.62 9.39 7.55
CA GLY A 79 -5.00 9.41 8.96
C GLY A 79 -6.45 8.95 9.22
N GLU A 80 -7.27 8.77 8.18
CA GLU A 80 -8.64 8.30 8.32
C GLU A 80 -8.71 6.83 8.71
N PHE A 81 -9.84 6.44 9.29
CA PHE A 81 -10.11 5.05 9.62
C PHE A 81 -10.58 4.27 8.38
N PHE A 82 -9.93 3.13 8.16
CA PHE A 82 -10.39 2.07 7.28
C PHE A 82 -10.69 0.83 8.12
N LYS A 83 -11.98 0.48 8.23
CA LYS A 83 -12.47 -0.53 9.19
C LYS A 83 -11.95 -0.21 10.60
N THR A 84 -11.06 -1.04 11.15
CA THR A 84 -10.53 -0.92 12.52
C THR A 84 -9.17 -0.23 12.62
N LYS A 85 -8.57 0.23 11.50
CA LYS A 85 -7.21 0.80 11.48
C LYS A 85 -7.18 2.19 10.87
N GLN A 86 -6.37 3.08 11.45
CA GLN A 86 -5.98 4.34 10.80
C GLN A 86 -4.99 4.06 9.68
N VAL A 87 -5.32 4.47 8.46
CA VAL A 87 -4.46 4.29 7.29
C VAL A 87 -3.54 5.47 7.08
N GLU A 88 -2.38 5.23 6.49
CA GLU A 88 -1.52 6.29 5.95
C GLU A 88 -1.70 6.29 4.44
N VAL A 89 -2.02 7.44 3.85
CA VAL A 89 -2.26 7.58 2.41
C VAL A 89 -1.28 8.58 1.85
N ARG A 90 -0.53 8.18 0.82
CA ARG A 90 0.52 9.02 0.23
C ARG A 90 0.73 8.71 -1.24
N LYS A 91 1.46 9.58 -1.94
CA LYS A 91 1.86 9.31 -3.33
C LYS A 91 2.76 8.06 -3.39
N PHE A 92 2.46 7.16 -4.32
CA PHE A 92 3.32 6.02 -4.60
C PHE A 92 4.42 6.42 -5.59
N PHE A 93 5.64 5.97 -5.31
CA PHE A 93 6.79 6.18 -6.18
C PHE A 93 7.40 4.83 -6.54
N ARG A 94 7.34 4.47 -7.82
CA ARG A 94 8.01 3.28 -8.34
C ARG A 94 9.53 3.50 -8.28
N ARG A 95 10.22 2.69 -7.49
CA ARG A 95 11.69 2.70 -7.43
C ARG A 95 12.22 1.93 -8.64
N SER A 96 13.05 2.59 -9.44
CA SER A 96 13.80 1.91 -10.51
C SER A 96 14.98 1.17 -9.90
N ILE A 97 14.99 -0.17 -10.03
CA ILE A 97 16.11 -1.03 -9.58
C ILE A 97 17.41 -0.63 -10.29
N ASN A 98 17.32 -0.26 -11.57
CA ASN A 98 18.46 0.11 -12.40
C ASN A 98 19.12 1.45 -12.00
N ARG A 99 18.43 2.29 -11.22
CA ARG A 99 18.95 3.55 -10.70
C ARG A 99 19.45 3.45 -9.25
N ASP A 100 19.50 2.25 -8.68
CA ASP A 100 20.05 2.07 -7.35
C ASP A 100 21.59 2.08 -7.39
N ARG A 101 22.18 3.25 -7.09
CA ARG A 101 23.65 3.46 -7.06
C ARG A 101 24.38 2.47 -6.14
N ARG A 102 23.68 1.79 -5.22
CA ARG A 102 24.27 0.76 -4.35
C ARG A 102 24.58 -0.54 -5.09
N ARG A 103 23.88 -0.83 -6.20
CA ARG A 103 24.19 -1.97 -7.08
C ARG A 103 25.29 -1.65 -8.08
N THR A 104 25.38 -0.40 -8.52
CA THR A 104 26.39 0.04 -9.51
C THR A 104 27.79 0.19 -8.90
N SER A 105 27.91 0.25 -7.58
CA SER A 105 29.21 0.30 -6.89
C SER A 105 29.89 -1.08 -6.91
N LEU A 106 30.71 -1.32 -7.94
CA LEU A 106 31.62 -2.49 -7.98
C LEU A 106 32.72 -2.42 -6.91
N ALA A 107 32.97 -1.23 -6.35
CA ALA A 107 33.92 -1.04 -5.26
C ALA A 107 33.33 -1.51 -3.93
N GLN A 108 34.13 -2.26 -3.16
CA GLN A 108 33.77 -2.60 -1.78
C GLN A 108 33.51 -1.31 -0.99
N PRO A 109 32.36 -1.19 -0.31
CA PRO A 109 32.06 -0.02 0.49
C PRO A 109 33.10 0.11 1.62
N SER A 110 33.67 1.31 1.80
CA SER A 110 34.59 1.57 2.90
C SER A 110 33.92 1.33 4.26
N GLN A 111 34.71 1.02 5.29
CA GLN A 111 34.20 0.78 6.66
C GLN A 111 33.34 1.94 7.19
N ALA A 112 33.66 3.19 6.84
CA ALA A 112 32.85 4.35 7.17
C ALA A 112 31.45 4.35 6.50
N ILE A 113 31.33 3.80 5.29
CA ILE A 113 30.05 3.62 4.60
C ILE A 113 29.26 2.46 5.23
N LEU A 114 29.94 1.39 5.65
CA LEU A 114 29.31 0.26 6.33
C LEU A 114 28.74 0.65 7.70
N GLU A 115 29.49 1.40 8.52
CA GLU A 115 29.00 1.89 9.81
C GLU A 115 27.81 2.85 9.65
N LYS A 116 27.82 3.73 8.63
CA LYS A 116 26.64 4.54 8.28
C LYS A 116 25.43 3.71 7.82
N ARG A 117 25.66 2.51 7.29
CA ARG A 117 24.61 1.55 6.87
C ARG A 117 24.20 0.59 7.98
N LYS A 118 24.88 0.59 9.13
CA LYS A 118 24.47 -0.20 10.30
C LYS A 118 23.12 0.24 10.87
N GLN A 119 22.75 1.51 10.62
CA GLN A 119 21.43 2.07 10.92
C GLN A 119 20.42 1.92 9.77
N ASP A 120 20.74 1.12 8.74
CA ASP A 120 19.84 0.90 7.62
C ASP A 120 18.60 0.13 8.08
N ARG A 121 17.46 0.83 8.13
CA ARG A 121 16.15 0.27 8.54
C ARG A 121 15.54 -0.63 7.47
N ARG A 122 16.23 -0.87 6.35
CA ARG A 122 15.77 -1.79 5.30
C ARG A 122 15.85 -3.21 5.83
N ARG A 123 14.73 -3.92 5.72
CA ARG A 123 14.62 -5.31 6.18
C ARG A 123 15.15 -6.24 5.09
N PRO A 124 16.20 -7.03 5.35
CA PRO A 124 16.62 -8.06 4.41
C PRO A 124 15.53 -9.15 4.34
N GLN A 125 15.34 -9.77 3.18
CA GLN A 125 14.46 -10.95 2.99
C GLN A 125 12.94 -10.71 3.15
N ILE A 126 12.45 -9.51 2.80
CA ILE A 126 11.00 -9.32 2.65
C ILE A 126 10.51 -9.99 1.37
N HIS A 127 9.40 -10.72 1.47
CA HIS A 127 8.68 -11.24 0.31
C HIS A 127 7.49 -10.34 0.04
N THR A 128 7.22 -10.06 -1.23
CA THR A 128 6.14 -9.15 -1.62
C THR A 128 5.28 -9.81 -2.68
N GLU A 129 3.99 -9.86 -2.44
CA GLU A 129 2.99 -10.46 -3.33
C GLU A 129 1.87 -9.46 -3.61
N PHE A 130 1.40 -9.42 -4.86
CA PHE A 130 0.24 -8.63 -5.26
C PHE A 130 -0.98 -9.55 -5.37
N LEU A 131 -1.96 -9.33 -4.49
CA LEU A 131 -3.15 -10.15 -4.39
C LEU A 131 -4.15 -9.75 -5.46
N THR A 132 -4.26 -10.60 -6.48
CA THR A 132 -5.13 -10.40 -7.64
C THR A 132 -6.40 -11.23 -7.45
N ALA A 133 -7.41 -10.62 -6.81
CA ALA A 133 -8.75 -11.15 -6.50
C ALA A 133 -8.89 -12.00 -5.22
N GLY A 134 -9.93 -11.68 -4.44
CA GLY A 134 -10.55 -12.58 -3.45
C GLY A 134 -9.77 -12.81 -2.15
N VAL A 135 -9.99 -11.93 -1.17
CA VAL A 135 -9.64 -12.10 0.26
C VAL A 135 -8.13 -12.20 0.56
N THR A 136 -7.68 -11.42 1.54
CA THR A 136 -6.36 -11.57 2.16
C THR A 136 -6.30 -12.91 2.90
N SER A 137 -5.44 -13.82 2.45
CA SER A 137 -5.48 -15.28 2.62
C SER A 137 -5.37 -15.84 4.05
N ASP A 138 -5.44 -15.04 5.12
CA ASP A 138 -5.32 -15.54 6.50
C ASP A 138 -6.66 -16.02 7.10
N SER A 139 -7.77 -15.93 6.35
CA SER A 139 -9.11 -16.24 6.86
C SER A 139 -9.47 -17.74 6.83
N LEU A 140 -8.59 -18.60 6.31
CA LEU A 140 -8.87 -20.04 6.12
C LEU A 140 -8.25 -20.96 7.21
N ALA A 141 -7.55 -20.40 8.21
CA ALA A 141 -6.83 -21.21 9.20
C ALA A 141 -7.55 -21.43 10.54
N ILE A 142 -8.82 -21.03 10.68
CA ILE A 142 -9.57 -21.22 11.93
C ILE A 142 -10.90 -21.90 11.61
N HIS A 143 -10.89 -23.21 11.38
CA HIS A 143 -11.98 -24.16 11.69
C HIS A 143 -11.71 -25.55 11.09
N THR A 144 -10.64 -26.20 11.53
CA THR A 144 -10.56 -27.67 11.50
C THR A 144 -9.60 -28.09 12.59
N HIS A 145 -10.10 -28.14 13.82
CA HIS A 145 -9.71 -29.09 14.85
C HIS A 145 -10.65 -28.90 16.04
N SER A 146 -11.71 -29.69 16.08
CA SER A 146 -12.43 -30.08 17.30
C SER A 146 -13.14 -31.38 16.99
N LEU A 147 -12.51 -32.45 17.52
CA LEU A 147 -12.96 -33.81 17.86
C LEU A 147 -14.16 -34.41 17.12
#